data_AF-A0A2T0ZZH9-F1
#
_entry.id   AF-A0A2T0ZZH9-F1
#
_cell.length_a   1.000
_cell.length_b   1.000
_cell.length_c   1.000
_cell.angle_alpha   90.00
_cell.angle_beta   90.00
_cell.angle_gamma   90.00
#
_symmetry.space_group_name_H-M   'P 1'
#
loop_
_entity.id
_entity.type
_entity.pdbx_description
1 polymer ?
#
loop_
_entity_poly.entity_id
_entity_poly.type
_entity_poly.pdbx_seq_one_letter_code
_entity_poly.pdbx_strand_id
1 'polypeptide(L)'
;MANNEVTINPQGASNGVAQWKAAATTTNSNWETSLQKITDLQAKAPWGNDDAGATFAGSYEEGKKFPTDPIAAELVKKVVDTGPNVETALEHSLGSDKSQASKVKWKK
;
A
#
# COMPACT_ATOMS: atom_id res chain seq x y z
N MET A 1 11.60 37.13 -14.91
CA MET A 1 11.78 35.81 -14.27
C MET A 1 10.39 35.25 -14.04
N ALA A 2 10.04 34.13 -14.67
CA ALA A 2 8.76 33.49 -14.45
C ALA A 2 8.80 32.83 -13.07
N ASN A 3 8.00 33.33 -12.13
CA ASN A 3 7.77 32.64 -10.86
C ASN A 3 7.07 31.32 -11.21
N ASN A 4 7.78 30.20 -11.08
CA ASN A 4 7.16 28.88 -11.05
C ASN A 4 6.39 28.77 -9.72
N GLU A 5 5.18 29.29 -9.67
CA GLU A 5 4.27 29.02 -8.58
C GLU A 5 3.82 27.55 -8.68
N VAL A 6 4.19 26.77 -7.66
CA VAL A 6 3.67 25.41 -7.49
C VAL A 6 2.36 25.54 -6.74
N THR A 7 1.24 25.52 -7.45
CA THR A 7 -0.09 25.53 -6.83
C THR A 7 -0.59 24.09 -6.65
N ILE A 8 -0.78 23.65 -5.41
CA ILE A 8 -1.45 22.37 -5.13
C ILE A 8 -2.96 22.57 -5.32
N ASN A 9 -3.60 21.76 -6.16
CA ASN A 9 -5.06 21.68 -6.21
C ASN A 9 -5.56 20.88 -4.99
N PRO A 10 -6.19 21.51 -3.98
CA PRO A 10 -6.53 20.82 -2.73
C PRO A 10 -7.59 19.74 -2.94
N GLN A 11 -8.54 19.97 -3.86
CA GLN A 11 -9.58 18.99 -4.15
C GLN A 11 -9.02 17.78 -4.90
N GLY A 12 -8.15 18.02 -5.88
CA GLY A 12 -7.47 16.94 -6.61
C GLY A 12 -6.61 16.09 -5.70
N ALA A 13 -5.88 16.73 -4.79
CA ALA A 13 -5.06 16.05 -3.79
C ALA A 13 -5.91 15.23 -2.80
N SER A 14 -6.99 15.81 -2.27
CA SER A 14 -7.93 15.12 -1.38
C SER A 14 -8.57 13.90 -2.06
N ASN A 15 -9.04 14.05 -3.30
CA ASN A 15 -9.59 12.96 -4.09
C ASN A 15 -8.56 11.85 -4.32
N GLY A 16 -7.30 12.21 -4.62
CA GLY A 16 -6.21 11.26 -4.80
C GLY A 16 -5.89 10.46 -3.54
N VAL A 17 -5.84 11.11 -2.38
CA VAL A 17 -5.66 10.45 -1.07
C VAL A 17 -6.83 9.50 -0.79
N ALA A 18 -8.07 9.91 -1.05
CA ALA A 18 -9.24 9.06 -0.87
C ALA A 18 -9.19 7.80 -1.76
N GLN A 19 -8.82 7.97 -3.04
CA GLN A 19 -8.64 6.86 -3.97
C GLN A 19 -7.50 5.93 -3.54
N TRP A 20 -6.37 6.49 -3.07
CA TRP A 20 -5.27 5.69 -2.54
C TRP A 20 -5.70 4.87 -1.32
N LYS A 21 -6.40 5.48 -0.36
CA LYS A 21 -6.91 4.78 0.84
C LYS A 21 -7.85 3.63 0.45
N ALA A 22 -8.76 3.86 -0.50
CA ALA A 22 -9.67 2.83 -0.99
C ALA A 22 -8.91 1.67 -1.68
N ALA A 23 -7.92 1.99 -2.53
CA ALA A 23 -7.08 1.00 -3.19
C ALA A 23 -6.25 0.21 -2.17
N ALA A 24 -5.60 0.88 -1.21
CA ALA A 24 -4.81 0.26 -0.16
C ALA A 24 -5.66 -0.70 0.71
N THR A 25 -6.87 -0.29 1.07
CA THR A 25 -7.82 -1.12 1.82
C THR A 25 -8.19 -2.38 1.03
N THR A 26 -8.51 -2.21 -0.26
CA THR A 26 -8.85 -3.31 -1.17
C THR A 26 -7.67 -4.28 -1.34
N THR A 27 -6.46 -3.75 -1.54
CA THR A 27 -5.24 -4.55 -1.66
C THR A 27 -4.96 -5.34 -0.38
N ASN A 28 -5.06 -4.70 0.80
CA ASN A 28 -4.82 -5.39 2.07
C ASN A 28 -5.84 -6.52 2.30
N SER A 29 -7.13 -6.24 2.08
CA SER A 29 -8.20 -7.25 2.23
C SER A 29 -8.04 -8.43 1.27
N ASN A 30 -7.71 -8.16 0.00
CA ASN A 30 -7.46 -9.20 -0.99
C ASN A 30 -6.22 -10.02 -0.66
N TRP A 31 -5.17 -9.38 -0.14
CA TRP A 31 -3.96 -10.05 0.32
C TRP A 31 -4.26 -11.00 1.49
N GLU A 32 -4.90 -10.51 2.54
CA GLU A 32 -5.29 -11.31 3.71
C GLU A 32 -6.20 -12.48 3.33
N THR A 33 -7.21 -12.23 2.50
CA THR A 33 -8.14 -13.27 2.01
C THR A 33 -7.39 -14.34 1.21
N SER A 34 -6.45 -13.95 0.35
CA SER A 34 -5.68 -14.89 -0.47
C SER A 34 -4.72 -15.70 0.38
N LEU A 35 -4.05 -15.06 1.34
CA LEU A 35 -3.15 -15.71 2.29
C LEU A 35 -3.90 -16.76 3.13
N GLN A 36 -5.10 -16.42 3.60
CA GLN A 36 -5.92 -17.35 4.36
C GLN A 36 -6.35 -18.54 3.50
N LYS A 37 -6.84 -18.31 2.28
CA LYS A 37 -7.21 -19.40 1.35
C LYS A 37 -6.04 -20.33 1.06
N ILE A 38 -4.86 -19.77 0.85
CA ILE A 38 -3.63 -20.54 0.66
C ILE A 38 -3.33 -21.39 1.89
N THR A 39 -3.38 -20.78 3.08
CA THR A 39 -3.11 -21.47 4.35
C THR A 39 -4.10 -22.62 4.57
N ASP A 40 -5.38 -22.39 4.30
CA ASP A 40 -6.43 -23.40 4.42
C ASP A 40 -6.25 -24.54 3.43
N LEU A 41 -5.81 -24.25 2.20
CA LEU A 41 -5.51 -25.26 1.19
C LEU A 41 -4.27 -26.06 1.59
N GLN A 42 -3.22 -25.40 2.07
CA GLN A 42 -2.00 -26.07 2.53
C GLN A 42 -2.27 -26.99 3.71
N ALA A 43 -3.07 -26.55 4.69
CA ALA A 43 -3.47 -27.36 5.85
C ALA A 43 -4.22 -28.65 5.46
N LYS A 44 -4.86 -28.68 4.29
CA LYS A 44 -5.55 -29.87 3.75
C LYS A 44 -4.62 -30.85 3.03
N ALA A 45 -3.34 -30.51 2.84
CA ALA A 45 -2.36 -31.32 2.12
C ALA A 45 -2.92 -31.99 0.84
N PRO A 46 -3.43 -31.20 -0.14
CA PRO A 46 -4.20 -31.72 -1.28
C PRO A 46 -3.39 -32.57 -2.25
N TRP A 47 -2.07 -32.64 -2.09
CA TRP A 47 -1.15 -33.36 -2.97
C TRP A 47 -1.19 -34.89 -2.80
N GLY A 48 -1.90 -35.43 -1.79
CA GLY A 48 -2.03 -36.87 -1.58
C GLY A 48 -0.83 -37.50 -0.87
N ASN A 49 -0.98 -38.77 -0.48
CA ASN A 49 0.00 -39.52 0.30
C ASN A 49 0.81 -40.53 -0.54
N ASP A 50 0.69 -40.48 -1.87
CA ASP A 50 1.50 -41.31 -2.77
C ASP A 50 2.88 -40.69 -2.99
N ASP A 51 3.79 -41.44 -3.63
CA ASP A 51 5.15 -40.99 -3.87
C ASP A 51 5.21 -39.69 -4.69
N ALA A 52 4.24 -39.49 -5.59
CA ALA A 52 4.08 -38.27 -6.37
C ALA A 52 3.69 -37.08 -5.48
N GLY A 53 2.73 -37.25 -4.57
CA GLY A 53 2.33 -36.28 -3.58
C GLY A 53 3.43 -35.89 -2.62
N ALA A 54 4.19 -36.88 -2.13
CA ALA A 54 5.35 -36.65 -1.26
C ALA A 54 6.48 -35.87 -1.97
N THR A 55 6.75 -36.19 -3.24
CA THR A 55 7.75 -35.48 -4.06
C THR A 55 7.32 -34.03 -4.32
N PHE A 56 6.04 -33.80 -4.62
CA PHE A 56 5.48 -32.47 -4.79
C PHE A 56 5.57 -31.66 -3.49
N ALA A 57 5.16 -32.23 -2.35
CA ALA A 57 5.25 -31.59 -1.04
C ALA A 57 6.69 -31.16 -0.74
N GLY A 58 7.65 -32.06 -0.92
CA GLY A 58 9.07 -31.76 -0.73
C GLY A 58 9.55 -30.62 -1.64
N SER A 59 9.22 -30.65 -2.93
CA SER A 59 9.60 -29.60 -3.89
C SER A 59 8.91 -28.26 -3.65
N TYR A 60 7.68 -28.30 -3.12
CA TYR A 60 6.87 -27.14 -2.78
C TYR A 60 7.36 -26.44 -1.52
N GLU A 61 7.85 -27.21 -0.54
CA GLU A 61 8.42 -26.72 0.72
C GLU A 61 9.91 -26.36 0.60
N GLU A 62 10.65 -26.99 -0.32
CA GLU A 62 12.05 -26.67 -0.59
C GLU A 62 12.21 -25.27 -1.21
N GLY A 63 12.73 -24.34 -0.39
CA GLY A 63 13.24 -23.05 -0.86
C GLY A 63 12.28 -21.87 -0.70
N LYS A 64 11.05 -22.07 -0.19
CA LYS A 64 10.13 -20.96 0.09
C LYS A 64 9.45 -21.12 1.44
N LYS A 65 9.54 -20.07 2.27
CA LYS A 65 8.66 -19.89 3.43
C LYS A 65 7.25 -19.56 2.94
N PHE A 66 6.56 -20.54 2.39
CA PHE A 66 5.14 -20.41 2.09
C PHE A 66 4.37 -20.30 3.42
N PRO A 67 3.37 -19.41 3.58
CA PRO A 67 2.81 -18.45 2.61
C PRO A 67 3.34 -17.02 2.78
N THR A 68 4.41 -16.81 3.54
CA THR A 68 4.93 -15.48 3.86
C THR A 68 6.20 -15.23 3.08
N ASP A 69 6.06 -14.92 1.79
CA ASP A 69 7.14 -14.15 1.16
C ASP A 69 7.22 -12.82 1.91
N PRO A 70 8.28 -12.58 2.72
CA PRO A 70 8.37 -11.38 3.54
C PRO A 70 8.38 -10.13 2.66
N ILE A 71 8.82 -10.23 1.40
CA ILE A 71 8.84 -9.14 0.43
C ILE A 71 7.41 -8.74 0.05
N ALA A 72 6.52 -9.71 -0.16
CA ALA A 72 5.13 -9.44 -0.52
C ALA A 72 4.36 -8.80 0.65
N ALA A 73 4.56 -9.31 1.87
CA ALA A 73 3.97 -8.71 3.07
C ALA A 73 4.48 -7.28 3.31
N GLU A 74 5.79 -7.04 3.12
CA GLU A 74 6.38 -5.71 3.23
C GLU A 74 5.83 -4.73 2.17
N LEU A 75 5.63 -5.20 0.93
CA LEU A 75 5.09 -4.37 -0.13
C LEU A 75 3.64 -3.93 0.16
N VAL A 76 2.78 -4.86 0.61
CA VAL A 76 1.39 -4.53 0.99
C VAL A 76 1.39 -3.53 2.15
N LYS A 77 2.24 -3.74 3.15
CA LYS A 77 2.42 -2.80 4.27
C LYS A 77 2.84 -1.41 3.78
N LYS A 78 3.82 -1.31 2.85
CA LYS A 78 4.25 -0.02 2.28
C LYS A 78 3.09 0.71 1.58
N VAL A 79 2.24 0.01 0.84
CA VAL A 79 1.07 0.63 0.16
C VAL A 79 0.09 1.21 1.18
N VAL A 80 -0.18 0.48 2.26
CA VAL A 80 -1.06 0.93 3.36
C VAL A 80 -0.45 2.13 4.09
N ASP A 81 0.83 2.05 4.46
CA ASP A 81 1.51 3.07 5.27
C ASP A 81 1.82 4.36 4.48
N THR A 82 1.90 4.30 3.16
CA THR A 82 2.18 5.49 2.31
C THR A 82 1.01 6.48 2.31
N GLY A 83 -0.23 6.00 2.42
CA GLY A 83 -1.43 6.87 2.35
C GLY A 83 -1.45 7.99 3.41
N PRO A 84 -1.29 7.66 4.70
CA PRO A 84 -1.19 8.66 5.77
C PRO A 84 -0.02 9.65 5.57
N ASN A 85 1.14 9.18 5.11
CA ASN A 85 2.30 10.06 4.87
C ASN A 85 2.02 11.09 3.77
N VAL A 86 1.30 10.70 2.71
CA VAL A 86 0.88 11.61 1.62
C VAL A 86 -0.14 12.62 2.12
N GLU A 87 -1.12 12.19 2.93
CA GLU A 87 -2.10 13.08 3.55
C GLU A 87 -1.42 14.14 4.43
N THR A 88 -0.53 13.72 5.33
CA THR A 88 0.24 14.64 6.19
C THR A 88 1.11 15.60 5.38
N ALA A 89 1.78 15.12 4.32
CA ALA A 89 2.58 15.98 3.45
C ALA A 89 1.73 17.06 2.74
N LEU A 90 0.52 16.71 2.32
CA LEU A 90 -0.44 17.64 1.71
C LEU A 90 -0.93 18.68 2.73
N GLU A 91 -1.31 18.26 3.93
CA GLU A 91 -1.74 19.17 5.00
C GLU A 91 -0.64 20.17 5.37
N HIS A 92 0.60 19.70 5.51
CA HIS A 92 1.75 20.55 5.79
C HIS A 92 2.03 21.54 4.65
N SER A 93 1.90 21.10 3.40
CA SER A 93 2.13 21.96 2.23
C SER A 93 1.06 23.06 2.13
N LEU A 94 -0.22 22.69 2.24
CA LEU A 94 -1.33 23.66 2.24
C LEU A 94 -1.25 24.62 3.44
N GLY A 95 -0.84 24.13 4.61
CA GLY A 95 -0.61 24.95 5.80
C GLY A 95 0.54 25.95 5.61
N SER A 96 1.64 25.52 4.99
CA SER A 96 2.77 26.38 4.63
C SER A 96 2.35 27.47 3.66
N ASP A 97 1.64 27.12 2.58
CA ASP A 97 1.15 28.06 1.58
C ASP A 97 0.23 29.11 2.21
N LYS A 98 -0.70 28.68 3.09
CA LYS A 98 -1.58 29.60 3.82
C LYS A 98 -0.79 30.56 4.72
N SER A 99 0.25 30.06 5.41
CA SER A 99 1.12 30.90 6.24
C SER A 99 1.90 31.92 5.41
N GLN A 100 2.48 31.50 4.28
CA GLN A 100 3.22 32.40 3.38
C GLN A 100 2.29 33.45 2.76
N ALA A 101 1.11 33.06 2.27
CA ALA A 101 0.12 33.97 1.72
C ALA A 101 -0.32 35.03 2.75
N SER A 102 -0.48 34.65 4.03
CA SER A 102 -0.85 35.60 5.10
C SER A 102 0.22 36.64 5.43
N LYS A 103 1.49 36.37 5.08
CA LYS A 103 2.63 37.29 5.30
C LYS A 103 2.77 38.32 4.18
N VAL A 104 2.14 38.10 3.02
CA VAL A 104 2.13 39.05 1.91
C VAL A 104 1.05 40.09 2.14
N LYS A 105 1.41 41.22 2.76
CA LYS A 105 0.55 42.42 2.76
C LYS A 105 0.60 43.05 1.37
N TRP A 106 -0.51 43.00 0.65
CA TRP A 106 -0.69 43.78 -0.57
C TRP A 106 -0.59 45.27 -0.21
N LYS A 107 0.47 45.95 -0.66
CA LYS A 107 0.47 47.41 -0.68
C LYS A 107 -0.55 47.83 -1.74
N LYS A 108 -1.60 48.54 -1.31
CA LYS A 108 -2.53 49.26 -2.18
C LYS A 108 -1.79 50.32 -3.00
#